data_AF-A0A935NUY3-F1
#
_entry.id   AF-A0A935NUY3-F1
#
_cell.length_a   1.000
_cell.length_b   1.000
_cell.length_c   1.000
_cell.angle_alpha   90.00
_cell.angle_beta   90.00
_cell.angle_gamma   90.00
#
_symmetry.space_group_name_H-M   'P 1'
#
loop_
_entity.id
_entity.type
_entity.pdbx_description
1 polymer ?
#
loop_
_entity_poly.entity_id
_entity_poly.type
_entity_poly.pdbx_seq_one_letter_code
_entity_poly.pdbx_strand_id
1 'polypeptide(L)'
;MKHGNATHALLAAMLVVLASVLPGCSKSPMSPPPQTSGAEPPPAPAPAPAPAPAPAPAPAPPPPPPPPPPPPPAPAPAPAPKPPATANGSGGSGTGGAVATCASRELAPFPWPNPPTPSDSALIAPYLLFPAGSDGKTLLDVARRLEGSIAAAGYLEPRYLGAACNGFAVMLDLEQIQPDGARKPGAAGFAPTTAEPRFTLAGYIRRLFYAPPGYYRQIVFVVSDIGIAATTPAPTPGELRAIAKDGSAALPPGYGSVPFSWKYKVVALVYEFQKGPADGDARQIPPSGRLRAPQHLKKAQLY
;
A
#
# COMPACT_ATOMS: atom_id res chain seq x y z
N MET A 1 -59.17 -15.60 37.73
CA MET A 1 -58.93 -16.99 38.17
C MET A 1 -57.46 -17.31 37.94
N LYS A 2 -56.72 -17.57 39.04
CA LYS A 2 -55.51 -18.42 39.25
C LYS A 2 -54.41 -18.44 38.16
N HIS A 3 -53.20 -17.90 38.42
CA HIS A 3 -51.95 -18.56 38.95
C HIS A 3 -51.31 -19.55 37.95
N GLY A 4 -49.99 -19.68 37.75
CA GLY A 4 -48.77 -19.19 38.40
C GLY A 4 -47.53 -19.59 37.54
N ASN A 5 -46.37 -18.94 37.72
CA ASN A 5 -45.14 -19.48 38.36
C ASN A 5 -44.57 -20.78 37.73
N ALA A 6 -43.27 -21.04 37.60
CA ALA A 6 -41.99 -20.36 37.85
C ALA A 6 -40.89 -21.41 37.51
N THR A 7 -39.59 -21.02 37.60
CA THR A 7 -38.42 -21.87 37.98
C THR A 7 -37.98 -23.00 37.01
N HIS A 8 -36.72 -23.42 36.91
CA HIS A 8 -35.35 -22.96 37.19
C HIS A 8 -34.42 -24.11 36.72
N ALA A 9 -33.16 -23.77 36.44
CA ALA A 9 -31.96 -24.60 36.63
C ALA A 9 -31.82 -25.93 35.85
N LEU A 10 -30.84 -25.96 34.93
CA LEU A 10 -30.25 -27.19 34.42
C LEU A 10 -28.79 -27.34 34.92
N LEU A 11 -28.66 -28.24 35.88
CA LEU A 11 -27.57 -29.18 36.20
C LEU A 11 -26.10 -28.72 36.31
N ALA A 12 -25.63 -28.73 37.56
CA ALA A 12 -24.29 -29.18 37.97
C ALA A 12 -24.45 -30.50 38.76
N ALA A 13 -23.63 -31.52 38.48
CA ALA A 13 -23.43 -32.69 39.37
C ALA A 13 -22.17 -33.51 39.02
N MET A 14 -21.19 -33.55 39.93
CA MET A 14 -20.38 -34.73 40.33
C MET A 14 -19.55 -34.35 41.59
N LEU A 15 -19.97 -34.79 42.80
CA LEU A 15 -19.42 -35.88 43.66
C LEU A 15 -18.05 -35.55 44.30
N VAL A 16 -17.94 -34.99 45.53
CA VAL A 16 -18.07 -35.50 46.93
C VAL A 16 -16.95 -36.46 47.39
N VAL A 17 -16.29 -36.11 48.51
CA VAL A 17 -15.83 -36.88 49.73
C VAL A 17 -14.55 -36.22 50.27
N LEU A 18 -14.22 -36.03 51.56
CA LEU A 18 -14.85 -35.87 52.90
C LEU A 18 -13.63 -35.84 53.87
N ALA A 19 -13.48 -34.87 54.76
CA ALA A 19 -12.86 -35.06 56.10
C ALA A 19 -12.86 -33.77 56.92
N SER A 20 -13.50 -33.90 58.08
CA SER A 20 -13.88 -32.95 59.13
C SER A 20 -12.82 -32.70 60.20
N VAL A 21 -12.74 -31.48 60.77
CA VAL A 21 -12.56 -31.22 62.23
C VAL A 21 -13.22 -29.87 62.62
N LEU A 22 -13.97 -29.87 63.72
CA LEU A 22 -14.76 -28.78 64.35
C LEU A 22 -13.94 -27.95 65.39
N PRO A 23 -14.51 -26.88 66.01
CA PRO A 23 -13.78 -25.70 66.51
C PRO A 23 -13.57 -25.66 68.03
N GLY A 24 -12.68 -24.78 68.49
CA GLY A 24 -12.52 -24.41 69.91
C GLY A 24 -12.21 -22.92 70.09
N CYS A 25 -13.08 -22.21 70.79
CA CYS A 25 -12.83 -20.88 71.35
C CYS A 25 -11.81 -20.94 72.50
N SER A 26 -10.96 -19.92 72.62
CA SER A 26 -10.35 -19.55 73.91
C SER A 26 -9.93 -18.07 73.94
N LYS A 27 -10.48 -17.36 74.93
CA LYS A 27 -10.09 -16.01 75.39
C LYS A 27 -8.69 -16.04 75.99
N SER A 28 -7.84 -15.03 75.75
CA SER A 28 -6.68 -14.66 76.60
C SER A 28 -5.97 -13.38 76.09
N PRO A 29 -5.14 -12.69 76.89
CA PRO A 29 -5.41 -11.32 77.36
C PRO A 29 -4.53 -10.24 76.71
N MET A 30 -4.89 -8.98 77.01
CA MET A 30 -4.19 -7.74 76.68
C MET A 30 -2.71 -7.76 77.11
N SER A 31 -1.78 -7.61 76.16
CA SER A 31 -0.36 -7.36 76.41
C SER A 31 -0.07 -5.86 76.54
N PRO A 32 0.83 -5.43 77.45
CA PRO A 32 1.23 -4.03 77.58
C PRO A 32 2.13 -3.59 76.39
N PRO A 33 2.21 -2.28 76.09
CA PRO A 33 2.98 -1.79 74.95
C PRO A 33 4.50 -1.96 75.18
N PRO A 34 5.28 -2.27 74.13
CA PRO A 34 6.73 -2.41 74.25
C PRO A 34 7.40 -1.05 74.48
N GLN A 35 8.35 -1.01 75.41
CA GLN A 35 9.17 0.16 75.67
C GLN A 35 10.13 0.44 74.51
N THR A 36 10.23 1.72 74.18
CA THR A 36 11.09 2.31 73.15
C THR A 36 12.57 2.14 73.48
N SER A 37 13.25 1.24 72.77
CA SER A 37 14.70 1.22 72.68
C SER A 37 15.13 2.22 71.60
N GLY A 38 15.92 3.23 71.99
CA GLY A 38 16.46 4.23 71.08
C GLY A 38 17.38 3.59 70.04
N ALA A 39 16.90 3.54 68.79
CA ALA A 39 17.73 3.26 67.63
C ALA A 39 18.31 4.60 67.12
N GLU A 40 19.63 4.68 67.08
CA GLU A 40 20.38 5.78 66.46
C GLU A 40 19.97 5.90 64.97
N PRO A 41 19.66 7.11 64.47
CA PRO A 41 19.22 7.28 63.10
C PRO A 41 20.35 6.92 62.11
N PRO A 42 20.03 6.25 60.98
CA PRO A 42 21.03 5.86 60.00
C PRO A 42 21.72 7.10 59.38
N PRO A 43 23.01 6.99 59.01
CA PRO A 43 23.76 8.10 58.44
C PRO A 43 23.13 8.57 57.11
N ALA A 44 23.14 9.88 56.90
CA ALA A 44 22.56 10.50 55.72
C ALA A 44 23.24 10.02 54.41
N PRO A 45 22.48 9.80 53.32
CA PRO A 45 23.05 9.39 52.04
C PRO A 45 24.05 10.41 51.49
N ALA A 46 25.14 9.91 50.89
CA ALA A 46 26.14 10.75 50.24
C ALA A 46 25.55 11.50 49.03
N PRO A 47 26.00 12.74 48.74
CA PRO A 47 25.52 13.51 47.59
C PRO A 47 25.77 12.79 46.26
N ALA A 48 24.80 12.86 45.34
CA ALA A 48 24.94 12.28 44.01
C ALA A 48 26.04 13.01 43.18
N PRO A 49 26.78 12.29 42.32
CA PRO A 49 27.79 12.90 41.44
C PRO A 49 27.20 13.94 40.50
N ALA A 50 27.93 15.02 40.24
CA ALA A 50 27.53 16.05 39.29
C ALA A 50 27.43 15.50 37.85
N PRO A 51 26.45 15.95 37.04
CA PRO A 51 26.31 15.52 35.65
C PRO A 51 27.54 15.86 34.80
N ALA A 52 27.92 14.95 33.90
CA ALA A 52 29.00 15.19 32.94
C ALA A 52 28.64 16.32 31.94
N PRO A 53 29.61 17.13 31.48
CA PRO A 53 29.37 18.17 30.49
C PRO A 53 28.83 17.62 29.17
N ALA A 54 27.91 18.36 28.55
CA ALA A 54 27.35 18.00 27.24
C ALA A 54 28.41 18.03 26.12
N PRO A 55 28.36 17.11 25.14
CA PRO A 55 29.27 17.12 23.99
C PRO A 55 29.15 18.40 23.16
N ALA A 56 30.28 18.88 22.64
CA ALA A 56 30.30 20.04 21.73
C ALA A 56 29.56 19.76 20.41
N PRO A 57 28.90 20.77 19.81
CA PRO A 57 28.21 20.61 18.52
C PRO A 57 29.15 20.18 17.40
N ALA A 58 28.68 19.26 16.55
CA ALA A 58 29.43 18.83 15.36
C ALA A 58 29.54 19.97 14.33
N PRO A 59 30.63 20.03 13.53
CA PRO A 59 30.78 21.01 12.46
C PRO A 59 29.68 20.92 11.40
N ALA A 60 29.26 22.07 10.87
CA ALA A 60 28.29 22.13 9.78
C ALA A 60 28.85 21.51 8.49
N PRO A 61 28.02 20.80 7.68
CA PRO A 61 28.46 20.23 6.42
C PRO A 61 28.80 21.32 5.38
N PRO A 62 29.74 21.04 4.46
CA PRO A 62 30.10 21.97 3.39
C PRO A 62 28.93 22.20 2.41
N PRO A 63 28.90 23.36 1.72
CA PRO A 63 27.86 23.65 0.73
C PRO A 63 27.92 22.69 -0.47
N PRO A 64 26.76 22.38 -1.10
CA PRO A 64 26.71 21.51 -2.27
C PRO A 64 27.40 22.15 -3.49
N PRO A 65 27.91 21.33 -4.43
CA PRO A 65 28.51 21.84 -5.67
C PRO A 65 27.46 22.54 -6.56
N PRO A 66 27.88 23.50 -7.40
CA PRO A 66 26.99 24.18 -8.34
C PRO A 66 26.43 23.21 -9.40
N PRO A 67 25.23 23.50 -9.96
CA PRO A 67 24.63 22.66 -11.00
C PRO A 67 25.47 22.68 -12.29
N PRO A 68 25.48 21.57 -13.06
CA PRO A 68 26.15 21.52 -14.36
C PRO A 68 25.48 22.46 -15.38
N PRO A 69 26.22 22.93 -16.40
CA PRO A 69 25.67 23.75 -17.46
C PRO A 69 24.58 23.00 -18.26
N PRO A 70 23.59 23.71 -18.82
CA PRO A 70 22.53 23.10 -19.62
C PRO A 70 23.10 22.45 -20.89
N PRO A 71 22.51 21.35 -21.38
CA PRO A 71 22.92 20.72 -22.63
C PRO A 71 22.68 21.66 -23.82
N PRO A 72 23.48 21.54 -24.89
CA PRO A 72 23.26 22.30 -26.11
C PRO A 72 21.91 21.96 -26.75
N PRO A 73 21.29 22.91 -27.48
CA PRO A 73 20.02 22.68 -28.17
C PRO A 73 20.15 21.55 -29.20
N ALA A 74 19.14 20.69 -29.25
CA ALA A 74 19.09 19.59 -30.20
C ALA A 74 19.06 20.10 -31.66
N PRO A 75 19.68 19.38 -32.62
CA PRO A 75 19.59 19.70 -34.03
C PRO A 75 18.14 19.75 -34.51
N ALA A 76 17.82 20.69 -35.40
CA ALA A 76 16.49 20.82 -35.99
C ALA A 76 16.09 19.52 -36.75
N PRO A 77 14.82 19.06 -36.65
CA PRO A 77 14.35 17.90 -37.38
C PRO A 77 14.47 18.08 -38.90
N ALA A 78 14.92 17.04 -39.59
CA ALA A 78 14.91 17.00 -41.04
C ALA A 78 13.47 17.10 -41.59
N PRO A 79 13.24 17.78 -42.74
CA PRO A 79 11.92 17.88 -43.35
C PRO A 79 11.33 16.50 -43.70
N ALA A 80 10.06 16.28 -43.34
CA ALA A 80 9.35 15.04 -43.63
C ALA A 80 9.14 14.83 -45.14
N PRO A 81 9.25 13.59 -45.66
CA PRO A 81 8.94 13.29 -47.06
C PRO A 81 7.47 13.50 -47.37
N LYS A 82 7.19 14.05 -48.56
CA LYS A 82 5.85 14.36 -49.06
C LYS A 82 5.03 13.07 -49.28
N PRO A 83 3.77 12.99 -48.82
CA PRO A 83 2.93 11.81 -49.02
C PRO A 83 2.58 11.61 -50.51
N PRO A 84 2.43 10.36 -50.97
CA PRO A 84 1.95 10.07 -52.33
C PRO A 84 0.46 10.42 -52.45
N ALA A 85 0.07 10.92 -53.63
CA ALA A 85 -1.31 11.23 -53.97
C ALA A 85 -2.17 9.95 -54.04
N THR A 86 -3.27 9.93 -53.30
CA THR A 86 -4.30 8.89 -53.37
C THR A 86 -5.25 9.15 -54.53
N ALA A 87 -5.38 8.17 -55.44
CA ALA A 87 -6.48 8.08 -56.38
C ALA A 87 -7.64 7.30 -55.74
N ASN A 88 -8.84 7.89 -55.77
CA ASN A 88 -10.09 7.29 -55.34
C ASN A 88 -10.52 6.16 -56.30
N GLY A 89 -10.91 5.02 -55.74
CA GLY A 89 -11.66 3.97 -56.44
C GLY A 89 -12.67 3.36 -55.47
N SER A 90 -13.96 3.49 -55.78
CA SER A 90 -15.07 2.95 -54.99
C SER A 90 -15.37 1.48 -55.35
N GLY A 91 -15.80 0.69 -54.37
CA GLY A 91 -16.56 -0.55 -54.59
C GLY A 91 -15.90 -1.81 -54.04
N GLY A 92 -16.52 -2.43 -53.03
CA GLY A 92 -16.15 -3.77 -52.57
C GLY A 92 -16.62 -4.08 -51.15
N SER A 93 -17.76 -4.75 -51.03
CA SER A 93 -18.21 -5.42 -49.81
C SER A 93 -17.36 -6.69 -49.60
N GLY A 94 -16.71 -6.85 -48.44
CA GLY A 94 -16.01 -8.10 -48.08
C GLY A 94 -14.79 -7.93 -47.15
N THR A 95 -14.87 -8.58 -45.98
CA THR A 95 -13.76 -9.04 -45.10
C THR A 95 -12.78 -8.02 -44.48
N GLY A 96 -13.09 -7.63 -43.23
CA GLY A 96 -12.17 -7.61 -42.08
C GLY A 96 -10.69 -7.28 -42.32
N GLY A 97 -10.39 -6.05 -42.75
CA GLY A 97 -9.07 -5.47 -42.53
C GLY A 97 -8.89 -5.17 -41.04
N ALA A 98 -8.07 -5.96 -40.35
CA ALA A 98 -7.71 -5.71 -38.96
C ALA A 98 -6.93 -4.39 -38.86
N VAL A 99 -7.65 -3.28 -38.66
CA VAL A 99 -7.05 -2.10 -38.05
C VAL A 99 -6.46 -2.58 -36.72
N ALA A 100 -5.15 -2.43 -36.54
CA ALA A 100 -4.49 -2.82 -35.30
C ALA A 100 -5.09 -2.00 -34.16
N THR A 101 -6.06 -2.56 -33.45
CA THR A 101 -6.70 -1.92 -32.31
C THR A 101 -5.80 -2.06 -31.10
N CYS A 102 -5.65 -0.96 -30.34
CA CYS A 102 -4.97 -0.97 -29.05
C CYS A 102 -5.58 -2.04 -28.13
N ALA A 103 -4.74 -2.90 -27.55
CA ALA A 103 -5.18 -3.90 -26.58
C ALA A 103 -5.86 -3.26 -25.36
N SER A 104 -5.48 -2.03 -25.01
CA SER A 104 -6.02 -1.26 -23.89
C SER A 104 -7.38 -0.61 -24.13
N ARG A 105 -7.94 -0.69 -25.34
CA ARG A 105 -9.18 0.00 -25.72
C ARG A 105 -10.37 -0.32 -24.80
N GLU A 106 -10.38 -1.50 -24.21
CA GLU A 106 -11.46 -1.98 -23.34
C GLU A 106 -11.28 -1.61 -21.87
N LEU A 107 -10.16 -0.98 -21.51
CA LEU A 107 -9.83 -0.59 -20.14
C LEU A 107 -9.95 0.93 -19.96
N ALA A 108 -10.37 1.35 -18.76
CA ALA A 108 -10.23 2.75 -18.37
C ALA A 108 -8.74 3.16 -18.38
N PRO A 109 -8.41 4.39 -18.82
CA PRO A 109 -7.03 4.78 -19.01
C PRO A 109 -6.32 5.06 -17.68
N PHE A 110 -5.12 4.50 -17.52
CA PHE A 110 -4.14 5.00 -16.57
C PHE A 110 -3.35 6.14 -17.24
N PRO A 111 -3.02 7.25 -16.53
CA PRO A 111 -2.26 8.37 -17.08
C PRO A 111 -0.81 7.97 -17.42
N TRP A 112 -0.60 7.29 -18.55
CA TRP A 112 0.70 6.84 -19.04
C TRP A 112 0.92 7.39 -20.46
N PRO A 113 2.12 7.91 -20.80
CA PRO A 113 3.41 7.85 -20.07
C PRO A 113 3.65 8.99 -19.06
N ASN A 114 2.60 9.74 -18.70
CA ASN A 114 2.69 10.91 -17.83
C ASN A 114 1.96 10.71 -16.50
N PRO A 115 2.38 9.76 -15.64
CA PRO A 115 1.68 9.49 -14.40
C PRO A 115 1.81 10.67 -13.43
N PRO A 116 0.87 10.80 -12.48
CA PRO A 116 1.11 11.62 -11.30
C PRO A 116 2.43 11.22 -10.66
N THR A 117 3.18 12.21 -10.16
CA THR A 117 4.52 12.00 -9.60
C THR A 117 4.46 10.98 -8.46
N PRO A 118 5.12 9.81 -8.57
CA PRO A 118 5.17 8.86 -7.46
C PRO A 118 6.16 9.33 -6.38
N SER A 119 5.98 8.83 -5.16
CA SER A 119 6.94 9.03 -4.05
C SER A 119 8.25 8.28 -4.30
N ASP A 120 8.18 7.14 -4.97
CA ASP A 120 9.34 6.48 -5.59
C ASP A 120 8.88 5.49 -6.67
N SER A 121 9.81 5.03 -7.52
CA SER A 121 9.52 3.99 -8.51
C SER A 121 10.66 2.99 -8.66
N ALA A 122 10.35 1.77 -9.09
CA ALA A 122 11.35 0.73 -9.32
C ALA A 122 11.05 -0.06 -10.61
N LEU A 123 12.11 -0.39 -11.35
CA LEU A 123 12.03 -1.38 -12.43
C LEU A 123 12.03 -2.79 -11.82
N ILE A 124 11.05 -3.59 -12.23
CA ILE A 124 10.98 -5.01 -11.88
C ILE A 124 11.71 -5.79 -12.96
N ALA A 125 12.74 -6.51 -12.55
CA ALA A 125 13.55 -7.28 -13.48
C ALA A 125 12.76 -8.47 -14.06
N PRO A 126 12.82 -8.75 -15.36
CA PRO A 126 12.05 -9.82 -15.99
C PRO A 126 12.28 -11.21 -15.37
N TYR A 127 13.49 -11.49 -14.85
CA TYR A 127 13.80 -12.77 -14.21
C TYR A 127 13.01 -13.03 -12.91
N LEU A 128 12.45 -11.98 -12.30
CA LEU A 128 11.57 -12.11 -11.13
C LEU A 128 10.14 -12.50 -11.53
N LEU A 129 9.78 -12.28 -12.80
CA LEU A 129 8.48 -12.67 -13.36
C LEU A 129 8.55 -14.08 -13.94
N PHE A 130 9.63 -14.40 -14.65
CA PHE A 130 9.80 -15.72 -15.26
C PHE A 130 11.25 -16.19 -15.15
N PRO A 131 11.50 -17.50 -14.91
CA PRO A 131 12.84 -18.06 -14.99
C PRO A 131 13.52 -17.78 -16.33
N ALA A 132 14.85 -17.75 -16.35
CA ALA A 132 15.61 -17.64 -17.59
C ALA A 132 15.23 -18.74 -18.59
N GLY A 133 15.14 -18.40 -19.88
CA GLY A 133 14.69 -19.32 -20.94
C GLY A 133 13.17 -19.46 -21.08
N SER A 134 12.39 -18.63 -20.37
CA SER A 134 10.93 -18.57 -20.51
C SER A 134 10.49 -17.73 -21.71
N ASP A 135 10.81 -18.18 -22.92
CA ASP A 135 10.45 -17.46 -24.14
C ASP A 135 8.94 -17.55 -24.47
N GLY A 136 8.47 -16.68 -25.37
CA GLY A 136 7.10 -16.74 -25.89
C GLY A 136 6.00 -16.29 -24.92
N LYS A 137 6.34 -15.56 -23.85
CA LYS A 137 5.35 -15.02 -22.90
C LYS A 137 4.54 -13.90 -23.53
N THR A 138 3.31 -13.79 -23.05
CA THR A 138 2.36 -12.74 -23.44
C THR A 138 2.16 -11.76 -22.28
N LEU A 139 1.54 -10.61 -22.54
CA LEU A 139 1.15 -9.70 -21.47
C LEU A 139 0.12 -10.30 -20.52
N LEU A 140 -0.72 -11.21 -21.00
CA LEU A 140 -1.63 -11.97 -20.13
C LEU A 140 -0.85 -12.91 -19.17
N ASP A 141 0.25 -13.51 -19.62
CA ASP A 141 1.09 -14.32 -18.73
C ASP A 141 1.78 -13.47 -17.67
N VAL A 142 2.21 -12.25 -18.02
CA VAL A 142 2.76 -11.28 -17.06
C VAL A 142 1.70 -10.94 -16.01
N ALA A 143 0.47 -10.65 -16.45
CA ALA A 143 -0.64 -10.36 -15.55
C ALA A 143 -0.93 -11.51 -14.60
N ARG A 144 -1.02 -12.75 -15.10
CA ARG A 144 -1.21 -13.96 -14.24
C ARG A 144 -0.10 -14.14 -13.21
N ARG A 145 1.15 -13.87 -13.60
CA ARG A 145 2.29 -13.90 -12.66
C ARG A 145 2.14 -12.84 -11.58
N LEU A 146 1.77 -11.61 -11.95
CA LEU A 146 1.52 -10.52 -10.99
C LEU A 146 0.34 -10.86 -10.08
N GLU A 147 -0.76 -11.38 -10.62
CA GLU A 147 -1.94 -11.82 -9.86
C GLU A 147 -1.58 -12.85 -8.79
N GLY A 148 -0.75 -13.84 -9.14
CA GLY A 148 -0.27 -14.82 -8.18
C GLY A 148 0.49 -14.17 -7.02
N SER A 149 1.40 -13.24 -7.30
CA SER A 149 2.14 -12.49 -6.27
C SER A 149 1.24 -11.57 -5.44
N ILE A 150 0.31 -10.87 -6.10
CA ILE A 150 -0.65 -9.94 -5.47
C ILE A 150 -1.60 -10.70 -4.54
N ALA A 151 -2.15 -11.82 -4.99
CA ALA A 151 -3.01 -12.68 -4.17
C ALA A 151 -2.24 -13.29 -2.99
N ALA A 152 -1.01 -13.75 -3.21
CA ALA A 152 -0.15 -14.27 -2.13
C ALA A 152 0.21 -13.21 -1.09
N ALA A 153 0.31 -11.94 -1.49
CA ALA A 153 0.50 -10.78 -0.61
C ALA A 153 -0.79 -10.29 0.07
N GLY A 154 -1.93 -10.96 -0.19
CA GLY A 154 -3.20 -10.74 0.49
C GLY A 154 -4.05 -9.59 -0.04
N TYR A 155 -3.70 -8.99 -1.18
CA TYR A 155 -4.56 -7.97 -1.81
C TYR A 155 -5.83 -8.60 -2.37
N LEU A 156 -6.93 -7.88 -2.25
CA LEU A 156 -8.28 -8.43 -2.47
C LEU A 156 -8.89 -7.92 -3.78
N GLU A 157 -8.63 -6.67 -4.14
CA GLU A 157 -9.33 -6.03 -5.26
C GLU A 157 -8.40 -5.25 -6.20
N PRO A 158 -7.41 -5.90 -6.84
CA PRO A 158 -6.61 -5.23 -7.86
C PRO A 158 -7.49 -4.73 -9.02
N ARG A 159 -7.16 -3.55 -9.54
CA ARG A 159 -7.89 -2.89 -10.63
C ARG A 159 -6.99 -2.68 -11.84
N TYR A 160 -7.38 -3.26 -12.97
CA TYR A 160 -6.70 -3.16 -14.25
C TYR A 160 -7.13 -1.94 -15.04
N LEU A 161 -6.15 -1.24 -15.60
CA LEU A 161 -6.29 -0.02 -16.37
C LEU A 161 -5.43 -0.12 -17.63
N GLY A 162 -5.79 0.59 -18.68
CA GLY A 162 -5.03 0.67 -19.92
C GLY A 162 -3.82 1.58 -19.77
N ALA A 163 -2.61 1.11 -20.12
CA ALA A 163 -1.41 1.94 -20.14
C ALA A 163 -0.87 2.06 -21.56
N ALA A 164 -1.00 3.25 -22.17
CA ALA A 164 -0.78 3.46 -23.61
C ALA A 164 -1.60 2.47 -24.47
N CYS A 165 -1.15 2.17 -25.69
CA CYS A 165 -1.93 1.35 -26.65
C CYS A 165 -1.92 -0.15 -26.32
N ASN A 166 -0.77 -0.69 -25.90
CA ASN A 166 -0.59 -2.13 -25.69
C ASN A 166 -0.07 -2.48 -24.29
N GLY A 167 -0.12 -1.56 -23.33
CA GLY A 167 0.24 -1.82 -21.95
C GLY A 167 -0.98 -1.91 -21.04
N PHE A 168 -0.74 -2.30 -19.80
CA PHE A 168 -1.72 -2.25 -18.73
C PHE A 168 -1.07 -1.75 -17.44
N ALA A 169 -1.89 -1.20 -16.55
CA ALA A 169 -1.53 -0.94 -15.18
C ALA A 169 -2.43 -1.76 -14.26
N VAL A 170 -1.88 -2.27 -13.17
CA VAL A 170 -2.65 -2.88 -12.09
C VAL A 170 -2.43 -2.08 -10.82
N MET A 171 -3.51 -1.45 -10.37
CA MET A 171 -3.55 -0.68 -9.13
C MET A 171 -4.03 -1.58 -7.99
N LEU A 172 -3.27 -1.63 -6.91
CA LEU A 172 -3.59 -2.48 -5.76
C LEU A 172 -4.52 -1.78 -4.77
N ASP A 173 -4.91 -2.47 -3.70
CA ASP A 173 -5.64 -1.82 -2.61
C ASP A 173 -4.77 -0.79 -1.88
N LEU A 174 -5.38 0.32 -1.44
CA LEU A 174 -4.72 1.31 -0.60
C LEU A 174 -4.41 0.70 0.77
N GLU A 175 -3.13 0.75 1.16
CA GLU A 175 -2.70 0.19 2.43
C GLU A 175 -2.53 1.26 3.49
N GLN A 176 -2.83 0.90 4.74
CA GLN A 176 -2.27 1.61 5.89
C GLN A 176 -0.96 0.92 6.31
N ILE A 177 0.11 1.69 6.38
CA ILE A 177 1.45 1.21 6.70
C ILE A 177 1.95 1.80 8.02
N GLN A 178 2.84 1.06 8.65
CA GLN A 178 3.63 1.52 9.78
C GLN A 178 4.76 2.45 9.31
N PRO A 179 5.40 3.20 10.21
CA PRO A 179 6.55 4.03 9.87
C PRO A 179 7.73 3.26 9.24
N ASP A 180 7.84 1.94 9.44
CA ASP A 180 8.88 1.13 8.79
C ASP A 180 8.47 0.60 7.40
N GLY A 181 7.25 0.95 6.94
CA GLY A 181 6.68 0.52 5.67
C GLY A 181 5.94 -0.81 5.70
N ALA A 182 5.96 -1.53 6.83
CA ALA A 182 5.19 -2.76 6.97
C ALA A 182 3.69 -2.44 6.92
N ARG A 183 2.93 -3.25 6.18
CA ARG A 183 1.46 -3.20 6.24
C ARG A 183 1.01 -3.36 7.69
N LYS A 184 0.03 -2.58 8.15
CA LYS A 184 -0.60 -2.89 9.44
C LYS A 184 -1.23 -4.29 9.39
N PRO A 185 -1.28 -5.04 10.50
CA PRO A 185 -1.82 -6.39 10.49
C PRO A 185 -3.35 -6.40 10.33
N GLY A 186 -3.86 -7.49 9.76
CA GLY A 186 -5.30 -7.75 9.61
C GLY A 186 -6.00 -6.79 8.65
N ALA A 187 -7.33 -6.69 8.79
CA ALA A 187 -8.17 -5.82 7.96
C ALA A 187 -7.83 -4.33 8.09
N ALA A 188 -7.09 -3.92 9.14
CA ALA A 188 -6.60 -2.56 9.31
C ALA A 188 -5.38 -2.23 8.43
N GLY A 189 -4.72 -3.25 7.87
CA GLY A 189 -3.62 -3.13 6.92
C GLY A 189 -4.04 -2.65 5.54
N PHE A 190 -5.26 -2.98 5.19
CA PHE A 190 -5.96 -2.41 4.07
C PHE A 190 -6.80 -1.27 4.63
N ALA A 191 -6.82 -0.12 3.98
CA ALA A 191 -7.84 0.87 4.35
C ALA A 191 -9.20 0.16 4.22
N PRO A 192 -10.05 0.13 5.28
CA PRO A 192 -11.12 -0.85 5.40
C PRO A 192 -12.02 -0.88 4.16
N THR A 193 -11.83 -1.91 3.36
CA THR A 193 -12.80 -2.46 2.43
C THR A 193 -13.66 -3.39 3.26
N THR A 194 -14.84 -2.97 3.74
CA THR A 194 -15.79 -4.00 4.16
C THR A 194 -17.25 -3.57 4.10
N ALA A 195 -18.00 -4.44 3.41
CA ALA A 195 -19.40 -4.77 3.65
C ALA A 195 -20.41 -3.63 3.50
N GLU A 196 -20.50 -3.05 2.31
CA GLU A 196 -21.84 -2.75 1.79
C GLU A 196 -22.09 -3.68 0.60
N PRO A 197 -23.24 -4.36 0.52
CA PRO A 197 -23.54 -5.30 -0.56
C PRO A 197 -23.55 -4.64 -1.96
N ARG A 198 -23.47 -3.29 -2.03
CA ARG A 198 -23.30 -2.49 -3.24
C ARG A 198 -22.51 -1.21 -2.89
N PHE A 199 -21.51 -0.86 -3.70
CA PHE A 199 -20.73 0.38 -3.56
C PHE A 199 -21.64 1.63 -3.55
N THR A 200 -21.52 2.50 -2.53
CA THR A 200 -22.23 3.80 -2.47
C THR A 200 -21.26 4.98 -2.44
N LEU A 201 -21.59 6.05 -3.17
CA LEU A 201 -20.81 7.29 -3.24
C LEU A 201 -20.75 8.02 -1.88
N ALA A 202 -21.82 7.94 -1.08
CA ALA A 202 -21.90 8.56 0.24
C ALA A 202 -21.07 7.82 1.30
N GLY A 203 -21.02 6.48 1.27
CA GLY A 203 -20.12 5.69 2.11
C GLY A 203 -18.65 5.94 1.77
N TYR A 204 -18.34 6.17 0.48
CA TYR A 204 -17.01 6.49 -0.01
C TYR A 204 -16.49 7.88 0.42
N ILE A 205 -17.33 8.92 0.40
CA ILE A 205 -16.97 10.27 0.86
C ILE A 205 -16.68 10.29 2.38
N ARG A 206 -17.40 9.49 3.19
CA ARG A 206 -17.10 9.27 4.61
C ARG A 206 -15.81 8.47 4.88
N ARG A 207 -15.16 7.84 3.89
CA ARG A 207 -13.92 7.05 4.09
C ARG A 207 -12.64 7.89 3.95
N LEU A 208 -12.78 9.09 3.42
CA LEU A 208 -11.68 9.96 2.98
C LEU A 208 -11.37 11.08 3.96
N PHE A 209 -12.42 11.66 4.53
CA PHE A 209 -12.27 12.64 5.58
C PHE A 209 -11.89 11.95 6.90
N TYR A 210 -12.42 10.75 7.18
CA TYR A 210 -12.26 10.05 8.49
C TYR A 210 -11.24 8.89 8.53
N ALA A 211 -10.35 8.74 7.54
CA ALA A 211 -9.30 7.71 7.60
C ALA A 211 -8.39 7.95 8.83
N PRO A 212 -8.03 6.91 9.61
CA PRO A 212 -7.18 7.10 10.80
C PRO A 212 -5.86 7.79 10.44
N PRO A 213 -5.33 8.66 11.31
CA PRO A 213 -4.02 9.25 11.10
C PRO A 213 -2.95 8.18 10.91
N GLY A 214 -1.97 8.46 10.05
CA GLY A 214 -0.86 7.56 9.77
C GLY A 214 -0.40 7.60 8.34
N TYR A 215 0.39 6.60 7.98
CA TYR A 215 0.96 6.46 6.64
C TYR A 215 0.13 5.51 5.80
N TYR A 216 0.01 5.84 4.52
CA TYR A 216 -0.68 5.03 3.54
C TYR A 216 0.19 4.86 2.32
N ARG A 217 0.03 3.76 1.58
CA ARG A 217 0.63 3.61 0.26
C ARG A 217 -0.35 3.06 -0.76
N GLN A 218 -0.22 3.56 -1.97
CA GLN A 218 -0.82 3.00 -3.17
C GLN A 218 0.31 2.49 -4.06
N ILE A 219 0.24 1.22 -4.45
CA ILE A 219 1.17 0.60 -5.40
C ILE A 219 0.45 0.41 -6.73
N VAL A 220 1.12 0.74 -7.82
CA VAL A 220 0.66 0.50 -9.19
C VAL A 220 1.78 -0.19 -9.95
N PHE A 221 1.54 -1.37 -10.49
CA PHE A 221 2.46 -1.94 -11.48
C PHE A 221 2.01 -1.52 -12.87
N VAL A 222 2.93 -0.98 -13.66
CA VAL A 222 2.69 -0.61 -15.06
C VAL A 222 3.54 -1.52 -15.93
N VAL A 223 2.90 -2.21 -16.87
CA VAL A 223 3.54 -3.03 -17.90
C VAL A 223 3.35 -2.32 -19.24
N SER A 224 4.44 -1.81 -19.80
CA SER A 224 4.39 -1.01 -21.04
C SER A 224 5.70 -1.09 -21.81
N ASP A 225 5.61 -0.95 -23.13
CA ASP A 225 6.73 -0.83 -24.06
C ASP A 225 7.25 0.60 -24.21
N ILE A 226 6.60 1.56 -23.56
CA ILE A 226 7.09 2.93 -23.39
C ILE A 226 7.34 3.21 -21.90
N GLY A 227 8.37 4.00 -21.61
CA GLY A 227 8.71 4.43 -20.25
C GLY A 227 7.95 5.69 -19.81
N ILE A 228 8.24 6.15 -18.59
CA ILE A 228 7.77 7.44 -18.09
C ILE A 228 8.39 8.55 -18.96
N ALA A 229 7.56 9.39 -19.56
CA ALA A 229 8.02 10.52 -20.38
C ALA A 229 8.11 11.80 -19.54
N ALA A 230 7.10 12.06 -18.72
CA ALA A 230 7.06 13.15 -17.76
C ALA A 230 6.24 12.73 -16.54
N THR A 231 6.18 13.58 -15.52
CA THR A 231 5.25 13.40 -14.40
C THR A 231 4.37 14.62 -14.27
N THR A 232 3.13 14.42 -13.83
CA THR A 232 2.21 15.49 -13.46
C THR A 232 2.28 15.73 -11.95
N PRO A 233 1.70 16.83 -11.43
CA PRO A 233 1.70 17.10 -10.00
C PRO A 233 1.24 15.90 -9.15
N ALA A 234 1.69 15.91 -7.90
CA ALA A 234 1.32 14.96 -6.86
C ALA A 234 -0.19 14.64 -6.88
N PRO A 235 -0.62 13.37 -7.02
CA PRO A 235 -2.04 13.08 -6.98
C PRO A 235 -2.54 13.23 -5.55
N THR A 236 -3.77 13.68 -5.40
CA THR A 236 -4.53 13.50 -4.18
C THR A 236 -4.88 12.01 -4.04
N PRO A 237 -5.09 11.50 -2.80
CA PRO A 237 -5.67 10.17 -2.62
C PRO A 237 -7.00 10.01 -3.36
N GLY A 238 -7.77 11.10 -3.47
CA GLY A 238 -9.03 11.22 -4.22
C GLY A 238 -8.91 10.72 -5.64
N GLU A 239 -7.92 11.25 -6.34
CA GLU A 239 -7.68 10.99 -7.77
C GLU A 239 -7.24 9.55 -8.02
N LEU A 240 -6.29 9.01 -7.23
CA LEU A 240 -5.86 7.61 -7.43
C LEU A 240 -7.01 6.62 -7.24
N ARG A 241 -7.91 6.87 -6.28
CA ARG A 241 -9.08 6.02 -6.10
C ARG A 241 -10.15 6.20 -7.17
N ALA A 242 -10.32 7.41 -7.70
CA ALA A 242 -11.21 7.61 -8.85
C ALA A 242 -10.70 6.81 -10.06
N ILE A 243 -9.39 6.85 -10.31
CA ILE A 243 -8.73 6.02 -11.32
C ILE A 243 -8.97 4.53 -11.02
N ALA A 244 -8.79 4.08 -9.77
CA ALA A 244 -9.02 2.68 -9.39
C ALA A 244 -10.46 2.21 -9.63
N LYS A 245 -11.44 3.05 -9.30
CA LYS A 245 -12.87 2.75 -9.36
C LYS A 245 -13.31 2.38 -10.78
N ASP A 246 -12.75 3.04 -11.78
CA ASP A 246 -13.10 2.82 -13.18
C ASP A 246 -12.31 1.65 -13.80
N GLY A 247 -11.36 1.05 -13.05
CA GLY A 247 -10.57 -0.08 -13.48
C GLY A 247 -11.34 -1.41 -13.49
N SER A 248 -10.96 -2.29 -14.41
CA SER A 248 -11.53 -3.64 -14.54
C SER A 248 -11.00 -4.58 -13.45
N ALA A 249 -11.80 -5.54 -13.01
CA ALA A 249 -11.34 -6.58 -12.07
C ALA A 249 -10.38 -7.60 -12.71
N ALA A 250 -10.34 -7.68 -14.04
CA ALA A 250 -9.49 -8.62 -14.78
C ALA A 250 -8.96 -7.99 -16.07
N LEU A 251 -7.81 -8.49 -16.53
CA LEU A 251 -7.24 -8.09 -17.80
C LEU A 251 -8.02 -8.73 -18.97
N PRO A 252 -8.41 -7.99 -20.02
CA PRO A 252 -9.08 -8.55 -21.19
C PRO A 252 -8.26 -9.64 -21.88
N PRO A 253 -8.90 -10.68 -22.45
CA PRO A 253 -8.21 -11.81 -23.07
C PRO A 253 -7.37 -11.41 -24.30
N GLY A 254 -7.66 -10.27 -24.94
CA GLY A 254 -6.89 -9.73 -26.06
C GLY A 254 -5.39 -9.54 -25.75
N TYR A 255 -5.04 -9.30 -24.48
CA TYR A 255 -3.64 -9.24 -24.04
C TYR A 255 -2.88 -10.56 -24.16
N GLY A 256 -3.59 -11.69 -24.34
CA GLY A 256 -2.99 -13.00 -24.64
C GLY A 256 -2.41 -13.09 -26.05
N SER A 257 -2.68 -12.12 -26.93
CA SER A 257 -2.08 -12.04 -28.27
C SER A 257 -0.92 -11.03 -28.35
N VAL A 258 -0.59 -10.34 -27.24
CA VAL A 258 0.48 -9.33 -27.21
C VAL A 258 1.75 -9.95 -26.65
N PRO A 259 2.83 -10.10 -27.44
CA PRO A 259 4.09 -10.68 -26.95
C PRO A 259 4.78 -9.78 -25.92
N PHE A 260 5.18 -10.36 -24.78
CA PHE A 260 6.03 -9.72 -23.79
C PHE A 260 7.50 -9.79 -24.25
N SER A 261 7.86 -8.88 -25.14
CA SER A 261 9.23 -8.74 -25.64
C SER A 261 10.12 -7.90 -24.72
N TRP A 262 11.43 -7.86 -25.01
CA TRP A 262 12.42 -7.03 -24.32
C TRP A 262 12.08 -5.53 -24.26
N LYS A 263 11.20 -5.05 -25.15
CA LYS A 263 10.71 -3.66 -25.17
C LYS A 263 9.85 -3.34 -23.96
N TYR A 264 9.06 -4.30 -23.50
CA TYR A 264 8.20 -4.12 -22.33
C TYR A 264 9.03 -4.06 -21.06
N LYS A 265 8.68 -3.10 -20.21
CA LYS A 265 9.18 -2.97 -18.85
C LYS A 265 8.02 -3.13 -17.89
N VAL A 266 8.34 -3.64 -16.69
CA VAL A 266 7.43 -3.64 -15.57
C VAL A 266 7.96 -2.64 -14.55
N VAL A 267 7.18 -1.60 -14.29
CA VAL A 267 7.55 -0.50 -13.39
C VAL A 267 6.58 -0.53 -12.22
N ALA A 268 7.09 -0.56 -10.99
CA ALA A 268 6.30 -0.31 -9.80
C ALA A 268 6.34 1.18 -9.47
N LEU A 269 5.18 1.83 -9.43
CA LEU A 269 4.99 3.19 -8.93
C LEU A 269 4.46 3.10 -7.51
N VAL A 270 5.10 3.80 -6.58
CA VAL A 270 4.66 3.87 -5.18
C VAL A 270 4.28 5.29 -4.84
N TYR A 271 3.04 5.48 -4.39
CA TYR A 271 2.54 6.73 -3.86
C TYR A 271 2.36 6.58 -2.36
N GLU A 272 3.19 7.24 -1.56
CA GLU A 272 3.08 7.27 -0.09
C GLU A 272 2.36 8.55 0.34
N PHE A 273 1.46 8.43 1.30
CA PHE A 273 0.69 9.53 1.86
C PHE A 273 0.82 9.55 3.37
N GLN A 274 0.83 10.75 3.95
CA GLN A 274 0.65 10.96 5.38
C GLN A 274 -0.71 11.63 5.61
N LYS A 275 -1.56 10.99 6.43
CA LYS A 275 -2.82 11.52 6.92
C LYS A 275 -2.62 11.99 8.36
N GLY A 276 -2.92 13.25 8.65
CA GLY A 276 -2.94 13.78 10.00
C GLY A 276 -4.31 13.64 10.67
N PRO A 277 -4.53 14.31 11.81
CA PRO A 277 -5.75 14.20 12.60
C PRO A 277 -6.96 14.95 12.02
N ALA A 278 -6.76 15.93 11.13
CA ALA A 278 -7.84 16.75 10.61
C ALA A 278 -8.44 16.15 9.34
N ASP A 279 -9.75 16.27 9.17
CA ASP A 279 -10.45 15.80 7.98
C ASP A 279 -9.82 16.39 6.70
N GLY A 280 -9.46 15.53 5.74
CA GLY A 280 -8.89 15.95 4.45
C GLY A 280 -7.42 16.37 4.46
N ASP A 281 -6.69 16.27 5.58
CA ASP A 281 -5.28 16.68 5.69
C ASP A 281 -4.25 15.67 5.12
N ALA A 282 -4.66 14.83 4.17
CA ALA A 282 -3.77 13.88 3.54
C ALA A 282 -2.80 14.59 2.59
N ARG A 283 -1.49 14.36 2.79
CA ARG A 283 -0.43 14.91 1.95
C ARG A 283 0.40 13.78 1.36
N GLN A 284 0.70 13.87 0.08
CA GLN A 284 1.65 12.94 -0.52
C GLN A 284 3.05 13.22 0.02
N ILE A 285 3.80 12.15 0.31
CA ILE A 285 5.22 12.23 0.59
C ILE A 285 5.96 12.39 -0.74
N PRO A 286 6.83 13.41 -0.89
CA PRO A 286 7.48 13.72 -2.16
C PRO A 286 8.46 12.64 -2.63
N PRO A 287 8.95 12.72 -3.88
CA PRO A 287 10.02 11.89 -4.41
C PRO A 287 11.24 11.80 -3.48
N SER A 288 11.84 10.61 -3.36
CA SER A 288 12.89 10.31 -2.37
C SER A 288 12.42 10.49 -0.92
N GLY A 289 11.18 10.09 -0.67
CA GLY A 289 10.55 10.09 0.65
C GLY A 289 11.24 9.19 1.67
N ARG A 290 10.46 8.73 2.66
CA ARG A 290 11.01 7.96 3.79
C ARG A 290 11.55 6.59 3.39
N LEU A 291 10.98 5.96 2.38
CA LEU A 291 11.33 4.62 1.94
C LEU A 291 11.47 4.58 0.41
N ARG A 292 12.36 3.71 -0.06
CA ARG A 292 12.53 3.44 -1.49
C ARG A 292 11.50 2.45 -2.01
N ALA A 293 11.19 2.51 -3.30
CA ALA A 293 10.22 1.60 -3.93
C ALA A 293 10.54 0.11 -3.69
N PRO A 294 11.80 -0.39 -3.82
CA PRO A 294 12.11 -1.77 -3.49
C PRO A 294 11.84 -2.13 -2.01
N GLN A 295 12.03 -1.19 -1.08
CA GLN A 295 11.72 -1.40 0.33
C GLN A 295 10.21 -1.53 0.53
N HIS A 296 9.41 -0.68 -0.12
CA HIS A 296 7.96 -0.82 -0.10
C HIS A 296 7.53 -2.18 -0.66
N LEU A 297 8.02 -2.58 -1.82
CA LEU A 297 7.64 -3.87 -2.44
C LEU A 297 7.98 -5.06 -1.53
N LYS A 298 9.16 -5.07 -0.92
CA LYS A 298 9.54 -6.08 0.07
C LYS A 298 8.62 -6.08 1.30
N LYS A 299 8.32 -4.90 1.85
CA LYS A 299 7.39 -4.75 2.99
C LYS A 299 5.93 -5.03 2.63
N ALA A 300 5.60 -5.06 1.34
CA ALA A 300 4.32 -5.47 0.79
C ALA A 300 4.27 -6.97 0.47
N GLN A 301 5.40 -7.69 0.60
CA GLN A 301 5.54 -9.09 0.20
C GLN A 301 5.29 -9.32 -1.31
N LEU A 302 5.57 -8.31 -2.12
CA LEU A 302 5.48 -8.34 -3.59
C LEU A 302 6.85 -8.58 -4.27
N TYR A 303 7.91 -8.70 -3.47
CA TYR A 303 9.30 -8.86 -3.87
C TYR A 303 10.05 -9.73 -2.86
#